data_AF-Q02BE7-F1
#
_entry.id   AF-Q02BE7-F1
#
_cell.length_a   1.000
_cell.length_b   1.000
_cell.length_c   1.000
_cell.angle_alpha   90.00
_cell.angle_beta   90.00
_cell.angle_gamma   90.00
#
_symmetry.space_group_name_H-M   'P 1'
#
loop_
_entity.id
_entity.type
_entity.pdbx_description
1 polymer ?
#
loop_
_entity_poly.entity_id
_entity_poly.type
_entity_poly.pdbx_seq_one_letter_code
_entity_poly.pdbx_strand_id
1 'polypeptide(L)'
;MATIKQSCVTPALPAQPATAQARIESPACRDNLGRLAAAVERQYPGRGLVSAGSNTGRTAAIVRAHANLPILCIEGSVPNFELLQKNACNPGADIELECAILDSAGGERESRLNNEPGKSSFQADICDSPVTRFERLDNILARHPRFQWAKFFQLDTDGPDGRIILGALDWIKAAKPVLFWKHDAGQDGAGGGHASEIFRRLFDIGYRTAIVFDSGGDYVQTLSLDARQQLDDLSDYFPGGERLYGFCDICAFHEEDLELRIRVRRTELENRRLRRQTGPLQNEPTFRNLAEGQIPSHRTEVANAVPDSITSAMDRLTAALAEEARHRAAEAGQLQRPLSANDPQYSLRQRREAELSESLANKTVELQALRAHVEIERYRLQVQLQDQEKRVSAKEAEIQKLHGLVRELIADRSSRTPSGAIQSESEIRDLKIELIQAKKECARLQYELTESSSECEELRYHLKTSLALRAARSLRWVLEPIRRLLSTGVPTHGDRR
;
A
#
# COMPACT_ATOMS: atom_id res chain seq x y z
N MET A 1 -11.15 16.52 32.29
CA MET A 1 -11.16 15.70 31.06
C MET A 1 -12.34 14.75 31.16
N ALA A 2 -13.40 14.98 30.39
CA ALA A 2 -14.54 14.07 30.35
C ALA A 2 -14.22 12.88 29.44
N THR A 3 -14.32 11.66 29.95
CA THR A 3 -14.13 10.43 29.16
C THR A 3 -15.32 10.26 28.23
N ILE A 4 -15.15 10.60 26.96
CA ILE A 4 -16.15 10.31 25.92
C ILE A 4 -16.20 8.79 25.77
N LYS A 5 -17.33 8.17 26.12
CA LYS A 5 -17.59 6.76 25.81
C LYS A 5 -17.72 6.64 24.29
N GLN A 6 -16.70 6.11 23.63
CA GLN A 6 -16.78 5.73 22.21
C GLN A 6 -17.78 4.57 22.07
N SER A 7 -18.99 4.84 21.60
CA SER A 7 -19.85 3.80 21.03
C SER A 7 -19.38 3.56 19.60
N CYS A 8 -18.78 2.40 19.33
CA CYS A 8 -18.44 2.01 17.96
C CYS A 8 -19.74 1.88 17.16
N VAL A 9 -20.01 2.86 16.30
CA VAL A 9 -21.06 2.75 15.29
C VAL A 9 -20.48 1.95 14.13
N THR A 10 -21.00 0.75 13.92
CA THR A 10 -20.63 -0.07 12.76
C THR A 10 -21.42 0.45 11.55
N PRO A 11 -20.76 0.96 10.49
CA PRO A 11 -21.46 1.40 9.28
C PRO A 11 -22.16 0.20 8.61
N ALA A 12 -23.31 0.45 7.98
CA ALA A 12 -23.95 -0.54 7.14
C ALA A 12 -23.01 -0.86 5.96
N LEU A 13 -22.59 -2.13 5.89
CA LEU A 13 -21.78 -2.63 4.79
C LEU A 13 -22.69 -3.28 3.74
N PRO A 14 -22.38 -3.13 2.45
CA PRO A 14 -23.05 -3.91 1.40
C PRO A 14 -22.86 -5.41 1.66
N ALA A 15 -23.85 -6.23 1.28
CA ALA A 15 -23.72 -7.68 1.28
C ALA A 15 -22.70 -8.10 0.21
N GLN A 16 -21.42 -8.19 0.57
CA GLN A 16 -20.34 -8.51 -0.38
C GLN A 16 -19.84 -9.96 -0.22
N PRO A 17 -19.56 -10.67 -1.32
CA PRO A 17 -18.57 -11.75 -1.29
C PRO A 17 -17.22 -11.12 -0.94
N ALA A 18 -16.51 -11.71 0.02
CA ALA A 18 -15.33 -11.10 0.60
C ALA A 18 -14.17 -11.00 -0.41
N THR A 19 -14.03 -9.85 -1.06
CA THR A 19 -12.91 -9.54 -1.96
C THR A 19 -11.59 -9.47 -1.16
N ALA A 20 -10.46 -9.73 -1.83
CA ALA A 20 -9.13 -9.66 -1.21
C ALA A 20 -8.84 -8.27 -0.58
N GLN A 21 -9.34 -7.19 -1.18
CA GLN A 21 -9.20 -5.82 -0.67
C GLN A 21 -9.97 -5.60 0.64
N ALA A 22 -11.23 -6.06 0.71
CA ALA A 22 -12.07 -5.93 1.91
C ALA A 22 -11.57 -6.78 3.09
N ARG A 23 -10.79 -7.85 2.81
CA ARG A 23 -10.22 -8.76 3.83
C ARG A 23 -8.94 -8.25 4.48
N ILE A 24 -8.25 -7.26 3.91
CA ILE A 24 -6.95 -6.76 4.41
C ILE A 24 -7.11 -5.63 5.45
N GLU A 25 -8.26 -4.97 5.49
CA GLU A 25 -8.41 -3.79 6.33
C GLU A 25 -8.89 -4.15 7.75
N SER A 26 -7.94 -4.52 8.62
CA SER A 26 -8.13 -4.42 10.07
C SER A 26 -8.75 -3.04 10.41
N PRO A 27 -9.63 -2.93 11.43
CA PRO A 27 -10.14 -1.63 11.89
C PRO A 27 -9.05 -0.57 12.10
N ALA A 28 -7.83 -1.00 12.44
CA ALA A 28 -6.66 -0.15 12.66
C ALA A 28 -5.98 0.39 11.37
N CYS A 29 -6.37 -0.09 10.18
CA CYS A 29 -5.71 0.15 8.89
C CYS A 29 -5.79 1.61 8.41
N ARG A 30 -6.60 2.47 9.05
CA ARG A 30 -6.73 3.89 8.68
C ARG A 30 -6.82 4.83 9.89
N ASP A 31 -6.37 4.38 11.07
CA ASP A 31 -6.38 5.22 12.27
C ASP A 31 -5.48 6.46 12.13
N ASN A 32 -4.47 6.41 11.24
CA ASN A 32 -3.63 7.56 10.89
C ASN A 32 -4.48 8.74 10.39
N LEU A 33 -5.54 8.47 9.62
CA LEU A 33 -6.46 9.49 9.13
C LEU A 33 -7.24 10.16 10.27
N GLY A 34 -7.74 9.37 11.22
CA GLY A 34 -8.43 9.90 12.40
C GLY A 34 -7.51 10.76 13.28
N ARG A 35 -6.28 10.30 13.52
CA ARG A 35 -5.27 11.07 14.27
C ARG A 35 -4.86 12.35 13.56
N LEU A 36 -4.73 12.31 12.24
CA LEU A 36 -4.48 13.49 11.41
C LEU A 36 -5.63 14.49 11.53
N ALA A 37 -6.88 14.04 11.40
CA ALA A 37 -8.05 14.88 11.57
C ALA A 37 -8.09 15.58 12.94
N ALA A 38 -7.80 14.85 14.02
CA ALA A 38 -7.72 15.41 15.37
C ALA A 38 -6.60 16.46 15.51
N ALA A 39 -5.47 16.25 14.83
CA ALA A 39 -4.37 17.21 14.81
C ALA A 39 -4.76 18.49 14.03
N VAL A 40 -5.46 18.34 12.89
CA VAL A 40 -6.00 19.45 12.09
C VAL A 40 -7.03 20.23 12.90
N GLU A 41 -8.02 19.58 13.49
CA GLU A 41 -9.07 20.24 14.30
C GLU A 41 -8.47 21.08 15.42
N ARG A 42 -7.46 20.54 16.12
CA ARG A 42 -6.80 21.24 17.22
C ARG A 42 -6.09 22.51 16.76
N GLN A 43 -5.51 22.52 15.57
CA GLN A 43 -4.79 23.67 15.03
C GLN A 43 -5.71 24.65 14.30
N TYR A 44 -6.75 24.13 13.67
CA TYR A 44 -7.69 24.88 12.84
C TYR A 44 -9.14 24.57 13.24
N PRO A 45 -9.59 25.00 14.44
CA PRO A 45 -10.95 24.71 14.91
C PRO A 45 -12.01 25.20 13.92
N GLY A 46 -13.01 24.36 13.66
CA GLY A 46 -14.12 24.67 12.76
C GLY A 46 -13.79 24.64 11.26
N ARG A 47 -12.54 24.37 10.86
CA ARG A 47 -12.19 24.16 9.45
C ARG A 47 -12.50 22.73 9.03
N GLY A 48 -13.33 22.57 7.98
CA GLY A 48 -13.85 21.26 7.58
C GLY A 48 -12.85 20.32 6.91
N LEU A 49 -13.33 19.10 6.71
CA LEU A 49 -12.80 18.05 5.86
C LEU A 49 -13.63 17.96 4.57
N VAL A 50 -12.97 17.94 3.42
CA VAL A 50 -13.55 17.48 2.15
C VAL A 50 -13.03 16.07 1.89
N SER A 51 -13.91 15.09 1.71
CA SER A 51 -13.57 13.68 1.46
C SER A 51 -14.15 13.25 0.11
N ALA A 52 -13.27 13.06 -0.87
CA ALA A 52 -13.62 12.60 -2.20
C ALA A 52 -13.37 11.09 -2.35
N GLY A 53 -14.33 10.37 -2.92
CA GLY A 53 -14.33 8.90 -2.89
C GLY A 53 -14.80 8.39 -1.53
N SER A 54 -15.84 9.01 -0.98
CA SER A 54 -16.34 8.70 0.36
C SER A 54 -16.89 7.27 0.49
N ASN A 55 -17.19 6.61 -0.64
CA ASN A 55 -17.73 5.26 -0.71
C ASN A 55 -18.94 5.12 0.21
N THR A 56 -18.86 4.26 1.22
CA THR A 56 -19.94 4.02 2.19
C THR A 56 -19.85 4.89 3.45
N GLY A 57 -18.94 5.87 3.50
CA GLY A 57 -18.77 6.79 4.64
C GLY A 57 -17.81 6.32 5.73
N ARG A 58 -16.98 5.31 5.46
CA ARG A 58 -15.99 4.80 6.44
C ARG A 58 -15.01 5.87 6.91
N THR A 59 -14.51 6.70 5.98
CA THR A 59 -13.62 7.82 6.32
C THR A 59 -14.30 8.79 7.28
N ALA A 60 -15.56 9.15 7.04
CA ALA A 60 -16.32 10.03 7.93
C ALA A 60 -16.48 9.42 9.33
N ALA A 61 -16.76 8.11 9.42
CA ALA A 61 -16.85 7.41 10.70
C ALA A 61 -15.52 7.41 11.47
N ILE A 62 -14.40 7.12 10.80
CA ILE A 62 -13.05 7.16 11.40
C ILE A 62 -12.74 8.57 11.89
N VAL A 63 -12.95 9.59 11.06
CA VAL A 63 -12.70 10.97 11.45
C VAL A 63 -13.56 11.37 12.64
N ARG A 64 -14.85 11.02 12.64
CA ARG A 64 -15.78 11.34 13.73
C ARG A 64 -15.40 10.65 15.05
N ALA A 65 -14.73 9.50 15.01
CA ALA A 65 -14.22 8.83 16.20
C ALA A 65 -13.06 9.58 16.89
N HIS A 66 -12.42 10.51 16.18
CA HIS A 66 -11.23 11.23 16.63
C HIS A 66 -11.39 12.77 16.68
N ALA A 67 -12.31 13.33 15.89
CA ALA A 67 -12.46 14.76 15.68
C ALA A 67 -13.92 15.16 15.40
N ASN A 68 -14.27 16.40 15.75
CA ASN A 68 -15.60 16.99 15.48
C ASN A 68 -15.57 17.99 14.32
N LEU A 69 -14.78 17.70 13.27
CA LEU A 69 -14.72 18.52 12.08
C LEU A 69 -16.06 18.52 11.31
N PRO A 70 -16.43 19.63 10.66
CA PRO A 70 -17.40 19.59 9.56
C PRO A 70 -16.90 18.66 8.46
N ILE A 71 -17.75 17.83 7.87
CA ILE A 71 -17.34 16.89 6.81
C ILE A 71 -18.22 17.06 5.58
N LEU A 72 -17.61 17.23 4.40
CA LEU A 72 -18.27 17.11 3.11
C LEU A 72 -17.83 15.79 2.48
N CYS A 73 -18.77 14.86 2.32
CA CYS A 73 -18.54 13.58 1.66
C CYS A 73 -19.02 13.64 0.21
N ILE A 74 -18.11 13.39 -0.73
CA ILE A 74 -18.38 13.36 -2.17
C ILE A 74 -18.23 11.92 -2.66
N GLU A 75 -19.29 11.37 -3.25
CA GLU A 75 -19.31 10.01 -3.81
C GLU A 75 -20.06 10.00 -5.16
N GLY A 76 -19.45 9.40 -6.18
CA GLY A 76 -19.97 9.42 -7.55
C GLY A 76 -20.79 8.20 -7.93
N SER A 77 -20.60 7.06 -7.25
CA SER A 77 -21.34 5.83 -7.47
C SER A 77 -22.69 5.90 -6.73
N VAL A 78 -23.80 5.89 -7.49
CA VAL A 78 -25.16 5.96 -6.92
C VAL A 78 -25.40 4.89 -5.84
N PRO A 79 -25.07 3.60 -6.04
CA PRO A 79 -25.21 2.59 -5.00
C PRO A 79 -24.41 2.89 -3.72
N ASN A 80 -23.17 3.39 -3.84
CA ASN A 80 -22.36 3.77 -2.69
C ASN A 80 -22.91 5.03 -2.01
N PHE A 81 -23.39 6.00 -2.78
CA PHE A 81 -23.98 7.22 -2.27
C PHE A 81 -25.25 6.95 -1.45
N GLU A 82 -26.10 6.01 -1.88
CA GLU A 82 -27.27 5.58 -1.09
C GLU A 82 -26.86 4.96 0.26
N LEU A 83 -25.78 4.18 0.29
CA LEU A 83 -25.23 3.62 1.54
C LEU A 83 -24.59 4.71 2.41
N LEU A 84 -23.87 5.64 1.79
CA LEU A 84 -23.31 6.81 2.44
C LEU A 84 -24.39 7.64 3.12
N GLN A 85 -25.51 7.92 2.44
CA GLN A 85 -26.65 8.62 3.02
C GLN A 85 -27.16 7.92 4.28
N LYS A 86 -27.39 6.60 4.21
CA LYS A 86 -27.83 5.81 5.37
C LYS A 86 -26.84 5.87 6.52
N ASN A 87 -25.54 5.76 6.23
CA ASN A 87 -24.48 5.76 7.23
C ASN A 87 -24.23 7.15 7.83
N ALA A 88 -24.41 8.21 7.04
CA ALA A 88 -24.26 9.60 7.46
C ALA A 88 -25.46 10.13 8.28
N CYS A 89 -26.60 9.44 8.29
CA CYS A 89 -27.71 9.77 9.18
C CYS A 89 -27.38 9.56 10.68
N ASN A 90 -26.35 8.76 11.00
CA ASN A 90 -25.99 8.34 12.36
C ASN A 90 -24.75 8.97 13.04
N PRO A 91 -23.93 9.86 12.45
CA PRO A 91 -22.83 10.53 13.14
C PRO A 91 -23.01 12.07 13.23
N GLY A 92 -24.05 12.53 13.93
CA GLY A 92 -24.20 13.94 14.34
C GLY A 92 -24.47 14.94 13.20
N ALA A 93 -24.94 16.13 13.56
CA ALA A 93 -25.54 17.12 12.66
C ALA A 93 -24.57 17.87 11.71
N ASP A 94 -23.39 17.31 11.40
CA ASP A 94 -22.31 18.05 10.75
C ASP A 94 -21.60 17.31 9.60
N ILE A 95 -22.40 16.63 8.77
CA ILE A 95 -21.97 15.97 7.55
C ILE A 95 -22.86 16.45 6.39
N GLU A 96 -22.23 17.03 5.36
CA GLU A 96 -22.85 17.36 4.08
C GLU A 96 -22.47 16.30 3.05
N LEU A 97 -23.40 15.98 2.13
CA LEU A 97 -23.23 14.92 1.14
C LEU A 97 -23.42 15.50 -0.26
N GLU A 98 -22.57 15.09 -1.20
CA GLU A 98 -22.68 15.42 -2.62
C GLU A 98 -22.55 14.16 -3.47
N CYS A 99 -23.49 13.95 -4.38
CA CYS A 99 -23.44 12.88 -5.38
C CYS A 99 -22.79 13.42 -6.66
N ALA A 100 -21.48 13.26 -6.80
CA ALA A 100 -20.75 13.77 -7.96
C ALA A 100 -19.47 12.96 -8.22
N ILE A 101 -19.15 12.81 -9.50
CA ILE A 101 -17.90 12.19 -9.96
C ILE A 101 -16.89 13.30 -10.18
N LEU A 102 -15.85 13.34 -9.35
CA LEU A 102 -14.81 14.35 -9.40
C LEU A 102 -13.79 14.05 -10.51
N ASP A 103 -13.38 15.11 -11.22
CA ASP A 103 -12.26 15.07 -12.17
C ASP A 103 -11.60 16.46 -12.25
N SER A 104 -10.46 16.52 -12.92
CA SER A 104 -9.75 17.73 -13.31
C SER A 104 -10.56 18.72 -14.13
N ALA A 105 -11.53 18.24 -14.91
CA ALA A 105 -12.37 19.04 -15.77
C ALA A 105 -13.80 18.52 -15.72
N GLY A 106 -14.76 19.44 -15.62
CA GLY A 106 -16.17 19.12 -15.68
C GLY A 106 -16.63 18.84 -17.10
N GLY A 107 -17.77 18.20 -17.24
CA GLY A 107 -18.40 17.92 -18.52
C GLY A 107 -18.96 16.51 -18.63
N GLU A 108 -19.63 16.26 -19.74
CA GLU A 108 -20.18 14.96 -20.08
C GLU A 108 -19.17 14.18 -20.92
N ARG A 109 -18.96 12.90 -20.57
CA ARG A 109 -18.10 11.99 -21.34
C ARG A 109 -18.76 10.62 -21.40
N GLU A 110 -18.61 9.93 -22.52
CA GLU A 110 -18.99 8.52 -22.63
C GLU A 110 -18.03 7.71 -21.78
N SER A 111 -18.54 7.08 -20.73
CA SER A 111 -17.73 6.22 -19.89
C SER A 111 -18.57 5.11 -19.29
N ARG A 112 -17.95 3.94 -19.12
CA ARG A 112 -18.58 2.83 -18.42
C ARG A 112 -18.09 2.82 -16.99
N LEU A 113 -19.03 3.00 -16.06
CA LEU A 113 -18.79 2.74 -14.65
C LEU A 113 -18.89 1.22 -14.43
N ASN A 114 -17.76 0.58 -14.18
CA ASN A 114 -17.71 -0.81 -13.76
C ASN A 114 -17.97 -0.86 -12.25
N ASN A 115 -19.22 -1.14 -11.89
CA ASN A 115 -19.64 -1.33 -10.50
C ASN A 115 -19.37 -2.78 -10.07
N GLU A 116 -18.15 -3.05 -9.63
CA GLU A 116 -17.89 -4.25 -8.87
C GLU A 116 -18.21 -4.00 -7.38
N PRO A 117 -18.69 -5.00 -6.62
CA PRO A 117 -18.96 -4.81 -5.20
C PRO A 117 -17.72 -4.29 -4.45
N GLY A 118 -17.75 -3.01 -4.05
CA GLY A 118 -16.68 -2.36 -3.29
C GLY A 118 -15.59 -1.68 -4.11
N LYS A 119 -15.70 -1.65 -5.45
CA LYS A 119 -14.81 -0.90 -6.35
C LYS A 119 -15.61 -0.36 -7.54
N SER A 120 -15.49 0.93 -7.81
CA SER A 120 -16.15 1.60 -8.92
C SER A 120 -15.10 2.12 -9.91
N SER A 121 -14.66 1.29 -10.87
CA SER A 121 -13.65 1.74 -11.85
C SER A 121 -14.30 2.38 -13.09
N PHE A 122 -13.64 3.39 -13.65
CA PHE A 122 -14.08 4.01 -14.91
C PHE A 122 -13.23 3.51 -16.08
N GLN A 123 -13.89 3.04 -17.13
CA GLN A 123 -13.28 2.85 -18.44
C GLN A 123 -13.81 3.93 -19.39
N ALA A 124 -12.90 4.78 -19.88
CA ALA A 124 -13.22 5.81 -20.86
C ALA A 124 -13.33 5.23 -22.27
N ASP A 125 -14.07 5.92 -23.14
CA ASP A 125 -14.08 5.73 -24.60
C ASP A 125 -14.53 4.35 -25.09
N ILE A 126 -15.43 3.71 -24.34
CA ILE A 126 -16.12 2.51 -24.82
C ILE A 126 -17.39 2.95 -25.57
N CYS A 127 -17.40 2.72 -26.88
CA CYS A 127 -18.54 2.94 -27.76
C CYS A 127 -19.83 2.34 -27.14
N ASP A 128 -20.93 3.09 -27.18
CA ASP A 128 -22.25 2.73 -26.60
C ASP A 128 -22.33 2.73 -25.05
N SER A 129 -21.41 3.41 -24.36
CA SER A 129 -21.50 3.61 -22.90
C SER A 129 -22.44 4.76 -22.52
N PRO A 130 -23.10 4.70 -21.35
CA PRO A 130 -23.89 5.82 -20.87
C PRO A 130 -23.03 7.08 -20.69
N VAL A 131 -23.63 8.24 -20.97
CA VAL A 131 -22.99 9.54 -20.73
C VAL A 131 -22.88 9.75 -19.23
N THR A 132 -21.66 9.92 -18.75
CA THR A 132 -21.35 10.21 -17.35
C THR A 132 -20.93 11.66 -17.22
N ARG A 133 -21.49 12.34 -16.22
CA ARG A 133 -21.16 13.74 -15.91
C ARG A 133 -20.06 13.81 -14.84
N PHE A 134 -18.95 14.45 -15.20
CA PHE A 134 -17.85 14.77 -14.31
C PHE A 134 -17.96 16.22 -13.83
N GLU A 135 -17.51 16.48 -12.61
CA GLU A 135 -17.54 17.81 -11.98
C GLU A 135 -16.16 18.21 -11.46
N ARG A 136 -15.87 19.51 -11.52
CA ARG A 136 -14.70 20.08 -10.84
C ARG A 136 -14.99 20.29 -9.37
N LEU A 137 -13.97 20.18 -8.53
CA LEU A 137 -14.07 20.46 -7.10
C LEU A 137 -14.62 21.87 -6.83
N ASP A 138 -14.19 22.88 -7.59
CA ASP A 138 -14.64 24.26 -7.41
C ASP A 138 -16.16 24.42 -7.58
N ASN A 139 -16.76 23.67 -8.52
CA ASN A 139 -18.21 23.70 -8.76
C ASN A 139 -18.98 23.08 -7.59
N ILE A 140 -18.44 22.00 -7.02
CA ILE A 140 -19.01 21.35 -5.84
C ILE A 140 -18.91 22.30 -4.64
N LEU A 141 -17.73 22.88 -4.39
CA LEU A 141 -17.51 23.78 -3.26
C LEU A 141 -18.35 25.07 -3.35
N ALA A 142 -18.70 25.53 -4.55
CA ALA A 142 -19.65 26.62 -4.73
C ALA A 142 -21.06 26.29 -4.19
N ARG A 143 -21.46 25.01 -4.22
CA ARG A 143 -22.72 24.52 -3.60
C ARG A 143 -22.57 24.25 -2.09
N HIS A 144 -21.33 24.10 -1.62
CA HIS A 144 -20.97 23.82 -0.24
C HIS A 144 -20.03 24.90 0.34
N PRO A 145 -20.47 26.17 0.43
CA PRO A 145 -19.58 27.32 0.69
C PRO A 145 -18.84 27.25 2.03
N ARG A 146 -19.37 26.50 3.00
CA ARG A 146 -18.70 26.21 4.28
C ARG A 146 -17.34 25.53 4.12
N PHE A 147 -17.17 24.76 3.05
CA PHE A 147 -15.96 24.01 2.75
C PHE A 147 -15.01 24.73 1.78
N GLN A 148 -15.35 25.95 1.33
CA GLN A 148 -14.48 26.78 0.49
C GLN A 148 -13.09 26.99 1.12
N TRP A 149 -13.01 26.92 2.45
CA TRP A 149 -11.77 27.05 3.20
C TRP A 149 -11.52 25.88 4.15
N ALA A 150 -11.92 24.67 3.74
CA ALA A 150 -11.60 23.43 4.45
C ALA A 150 -10.08 23.30 4.64
N LYS A 151 -9.65 22.74 5.78
CA LYS A 151 -8.22 22.52 6.08
C LYS A 151 -7.74 21.10 5.90
N PHE A 152 -8.64 20.20 5.53
CA PHE A 152 -8.29 18.84 5.24
C PHE A 152 -8.98 18.42 3.95
N PHE A 153 -8.21 17.96 2.97
CA PHE A 153 -8.72 17.36 1.74
C PHE A 153 -8.20 15.93 1.63
N GLN A 154 -9.13 14.99 1.72
CA GLN A 154 -8.84 13.57 1.58
C GLN A 154 -9.39 13.06 0.25
N LEU A 155 -8.58 12.28 -0.45
CA LEU A 155 -8.91 11.62 -1.71
C LEU A 155 -8.65 10.12 -1.55
N ASP A 156 -9.63 9.30 -1.93
CA ASP A 156 -9.52 7.85 -2.07
C ASP A 156 -10.53 7.44 -3.14
N THR A 157 -10.31 7.96 -4.35
CA THR A 157 -11.17 7.64 -5.48
C THR A 157 -10.67 6.37 -6.16
N ASP A 158 -11.56 5.69 -6.87
CA ASP A 158 -11.21 4.55 -7.73
C ASP A 158 -10.53 4.98 -9.04
N GLY A 159 -10.18 6.27 -9.17
CA GLY A 159 -9.53 6.86 -10.33
C GLY A 159 -8.21 7.58 -9.99
N PRO A 160 -7.64 8.33 -10.94
CA PRO A 160 -6.37 9.02 -10.73
C PRO A 160 -6.56 10.23 -9.79
N ASP A 161 -6.41 10.01 -8.49
CA ASP A 161 -6.43 11.06 -7.45
C ASP A 161 -5.51 12.23 -7.83
N GLY A 162 -4.36 11.94 -8.44
CA GLY A 162 -3.44 12.95 -8.95
C GLY A 162 -4.06 13.91 -9.96
N ARG A 163 -4.94 13.43 -10.83
CA ARG A 163 -5.66 14.26 -11.81
C ARG A 163 -6.63 15.20 -11.10
N ILE A 164 -7.35 14.72 -10.08
CA ILE A 164 -8.26 15.55 -9.28
C ILE A 164 -7.47 16.65 -8.56
N ILE A 165 -6.33 16.32 -7.96
CA ILE A 165 -5.43 17.30 -7.33
C ILE A 165 -4.99 18.37 -8.34
N LEU A 166 -4.57 17.95 -9.54
CA LEU A 166 -4.11 18.87 -10.58
C LEU A 166 -5.20 19.83 -11.08
N GLY A 167 -6.46 19.39 -11.18
CA GLY A 167 -7.57 20.27 -11.53
C GLY A 167 -8.12 21.11 -10.37
N ALA A 168 -7.74 20.80 -9.14
CA ALA A 168 -8.10 21.55 -7.94
C ALA A 168 -6.99 22.53 -7.47
N LEU A 169 -5.91 22.71 -8.25
CA LEU A 169 -4.73 23.49 -7.82
C LEU A 169 -5.06 24.93 -7.39
N ASP A 170 -6.02 25.60 -8.03
CA ASP A 170 -6.40 26.97 -7.67
C ASP A 170 -7.02 27.02 -6.27
N TRP A 171 -7.94 26.10 -5.97
CA TRP A 171 -8.50 25.96 -4.64
C TRP A 171 -7.45 25.51 -3.61
N ILE A 172 -6.62 24.52 -3.94
CA ILE A 172 -5.55 24.02 -3.06
C ILE A 172 -4.58 25.16 -2.71
N LYS A 173 -4.19 25.98 -3.69
CA LYS A 173 -3.33 27.15 -3.47
C LYS A 173 -3.98 28.20 -2.56
N ALA A 174 -5.29 28.41 -2.68
CA ALA A 174 -6.03 29.39 -1.89
C ALA A 174 -6.31 28.89 -0.45
N ALA A 175 -6.86 27.70 -0.30
CA ALA A 175 -7.26 27.11 0.98
C ALA A 175 -6.08 26.50 1.75
N LYS A 176 -5.03 26.08 1.03
CA LYS A 176 -3.83 25.41 1.56
C LYS A 176 -4.17 24.23 2.48
N PRO A 177 -5.09 23.32 2.09
CA PRO A 177 -5.48 22.21 2.96
C PRO A 177 -4.30 21.25 3.19
N VAL A 178 -4.32 20.51 4.30
CA VAL A 178 -3.53 19.28 4.37
C VAL A 178 -4.14 18.30 3.36
N LEU A 179 -3.30 17.78 2.46
CA LEU A 179 -3.72 16.83 1.43
C LEU A 179 -3.42 15.41 1.92
N PHE A 180 -4.37 14.50 1.79
CA PHE A 180 -4.17 13.07 2.05
C PHE A 180 -4.78 12.27 0.93
N TRP A 181 -3.97 11.56 0.15
CA TRP A 181 -4.46 10.80 -1.00
C TRP A 181 -3.75 9.47 -1.16
N LYS A 182 -4.39 8.56 -1.91
CA LYS A 182 -3.79 7.31 -2.32
C LYS A 182 -2.91 7.56 -3.55
N HIS A 183 -1.60 7.44 -3.40
CA HIS A 183 -0.68 7.53 -4.52
C HIS A 183 -0.52 6.17 -5.18
N ASP A 184 -1.03 6.09 -6.41
CA ASP A 184 -0.89 4.96 -7.31
C ASP A 184 -0.21 5.47 -8.59
N ALA A 185 1.10 5.26 -8.70
CA ALA A 185 1.89 5.80 -9.81
C ALA A 185 1.41 5.29 -11.19
N GLY A 186 0.85 4.07 -11.24
CA GLY A 186 0.31 3.48 -12.45
C GLY A 186 -0.97 4.19 -12.91
N GLN A 187 -1.90 4.43 -12.00
CA GLN A 187 -3.14 5.15 -12.30
C GLN A 187 -2.89 6.65 -12.56
N ASP A 188 -2.06 7.29 -11.75
CA ASP A 188 -1.70 8.70 -11.92
C ASP A 188 -1.01 8.95 -13.28
N GLY A 189 -0.27 7.96 -13.78
CA GLY A 189 0.44 8.03 -15.07
C GLY A 189 -0.43 7.70 -16.31
N ALA A 190 -1.55 7.00 -16.16
CA ALA A 190 -2.36 6.49 -17.27
C ALA A 190 -2.94 7.59 -18.19
N GLY A 191 -2.97 8.85 -17.73
CA GLY A 191 -3.37 10.01 -18.52
C GLY A 191 -2.28 10.67 -19.37
N GLY A 192 -1.10 10.04 -19.52
CA GLY A 192 0.04 10.62 -20.23
C GLY A 192 0.83 11.66 -19.43
N GLY A 193 0.45 11.90 -18.16
CA GLY A 193 1.22 12.70 -17.22
C GLY A 193 2.28 11.86 -16.52
N HIS A 194 3.36 12.49 -16.06
CA HIS A 194 4.28 11.84 -15.12
C HIS A 194 3.68 11.91 -13.72
N ALA A 195 3.67 10.78 -12.99
CA ALA A 195 3.21 10.73 -11.59
C ALA A 195 3.92 11.78 -10.70
N SER A 196 5.16 12.14 -11.05
CA SER A 196 5.94 13.17 -10.36
C SER A 196 5.47 14.62 -10.59
N GLU A 197 4.62 14.88 -11.59
CA GLU A 197 4.08 16.21 -11.88
C GLU A 197 3.25 16.74 -10.71
N ILE A 198 2.51 15.88 -10.01
CA ILE A 198 1.69 16.27 -8.85
C ILE A 198 2.59 16.90 -7.79
N PHE A 199 3.70 16.25 -7.43
CA PHE A 199 4.62 16.77 -6.42
C PHE A 199 5.26 18.08 -6.83
N ARG A 200 5.65 18.21 -8.12
CA ARG A 200 6.20 19.45 -8.64
C ARG A 200 5.19 20.59 -8.54
N ARG A 201 3.94 20.36 -8.95
CA ARG A 201 2.89 21.39 -8.93
C ARG A 201 2.50 21.78 -7.51
N LEU A 202 2.46 20.83 -6.58
CA LEU A 202 2.27 21.10 -5.16
C LEU A 202 3.43 21.92 -4.59
N PHE A 203 4.67 21.61 -4.96
CA PHE A 203 5.85 22.37 -4.56
C PHE A 203 5.78 23.83 -5.05
N ASP A 204 5.39 24.03 -6.30
CA ASP A 204 5.25 25.36 -6.91
C ASP A 204 4.21 26.25 -6.19
N ILE A 205 3.21 25.65 -5.52
CA ILE A 205 2.18 26.38 -4.76
C ILE A 205 2.40 26.39 -3.24
N GLY A 206 3.61 26.04 -2.77
CA GLY A 206 4.02 26.22 -1.37
C GLY A 206 3.99 24.97 -0.49
N TYR A 207 3.67 23.80 -1.04
CA TYR A 207 3.85 22.54 -0.31
C TYR A 207 5.33 22.17 -0.27
N ARG A 208 5.80 21.68 0.87
CA ARG A 208 7.24 21.40 1.06
C ARG A 208 7.51 19.97 1.42
N THR A 209 6.64 19.36 2.20
CA THR A 209 6.94 18.07 2.82
C THR A 209 5.75 17.15 2.73
N ALA A 210 6.03 15.86 2.59
CA ALA A 210 5.02 14.83 2.69
C ALA A 210 5.43 13.74 3.68
N ILE A 211 4.43 13.14 4.32
CA ILE A 211 4.54 11.91 5.10
C ILE A 211 3.97 10.78 4.24
N VAL A 212 4.73 9.70 4.11
CA VAL A 212 4.34 8.51 3.37
C VAL A 212 3.91 7.42 4.35
N PHE A 213 2.75 6.82 4.09
CA PHE A 213 2.26 5.64 4.77
C PHE A 213 2.19 4.48 3.78
N ASP A 214 2.45 3.26 4.26
CA ASP A 214 2.18 2.08 3.43
C ASP A 214 0.67 1.80 3.35
N SER A 215 0.29 0.79 2.56
CA SER A 215 -1.11 0.38 2.41
C SER A 215 -1.76 -0.15 3.69
N GLY A 216 -0.99 -0.35 4.77
CA GLY A 216 -1.49 -0.71 6.11
C GLY A 216 -1.71 0.50 7.02
N GLY A 217 -1.43 1.71 6.52
CA GLY A 217 -1.49 2.95 7.28
C GLY A 217 -0.30 3.15 8.22
N ASP A 218 0.78 2.36 8.09
CA ASP A 218 1.98 2.52 8.92
C ASP A 218 2.90 3.59 8.33
N TYR A 219 3.46 4.43 9.20
CA TYR A 219 4.43 5.44 8.81
C TYR A 219 5.69 4.81 8.20
N VAL A 220 6.00 5.19 6.96
CA VAL A 220 7.19 4.78 6.22
C VAL A 220 8.28 5.84 6.41
N GLN A 221 8.06 7.05 5.89
CA GLN A 221 9.05 8.13 5.90
C GLN A 221 8.42 9.52 5.81
N THR A 222 9.23 10.55 6.05
CA THR A 222 8.93 11.94 5.72
C THR A 222 9.92 12.38 4.65
N LEU A 223 9.44 12.97 3.57
CA LEU A 223 10.26 13.43 2.45
C LEU A 223 9.95 14.88 2.11
N SER A 224 10.88 15.50 1.38
CA SER A 224 10.69 16.83 0.80
C SER A 224 10.13 16.70 -0.61
N LEU A 225 9.21 17.58 -1.00
CA LEU A 225 8.59 17.57 -2.32
C LEU A 225 9.52 18.06 -3.45
N ASP A 226 10.68 18.64 -3.11
CA ASP A 226 11.75 18.95 -4.06
C ASP A 226 12.76 17.80 -4.24
N ALA A 227 12.67 16.74 -3.44
CA ALA A 227 13.58 15.60 -3.49
C ALA A 227 13.21 14.64 -4.63
N ARG A 228 13.35 15.10 -5.88
CA ARG A 228 12.90 14.39 -7.10
C ARG A 228 13.32 12.92 -7.14
N GLN A 229 14.58 12.63 -6.85
CA GLN A 229 15.07 11.24 -6.84
C GLN A 229 14.31 10.37 -5.83
N GLN A 230 14.02 10.88 -4.63
CA GLN A 230 13.29 10.11 -3.61
C GLN A 230 11.82 9.90 -3.99
N LEU A 231 11.23 10.86 -4.70
CA LEU A 231 9.87 10.75 -5.24
C LEU A 231 9.82 9.74 -6.39
N ASP A 232 10.80 9.76 -7.28
CA ASP A 232 10.93 8.78 -8.37
C ASP A 232 11.15 7.37 -7.79
N ASP A 233 12.04 7.24 -6.79
CA ASP A 233 12.26 5.97 -6.07
C ASP A 233 10.98 5.49 -5.36
N LEU A 234 10.16 6.42 -4.83
CA LEU A 234 8.88 6.10 -4.22
C LEU A 234 7.89 5.55 -5.26
N SER A 235 7.76 6.20 -6.42
CA SER A 235 6.90 5.73 -7.51
C SER A 235 7.38 4.39 -8.09
N ASP A 236 8.68 4.15 -8.15
CA ASP A 236 9.25 2.86 -8.55
C ASP A 236 8.97 1.75 -7.50
N TYR A 237 8.96 2.10 -6.22
CA TYR A 237 8.67 1.18 -5.13
C TYR A 237 7.18 0.85 -5.04
N PHE A 238 6.32 1.84 -5.28
CA PHE A 238 4.86 1.73 -5.34
C PHE A 238 4.37 1.95 -6.78
N PRO A 239 4.59 0.98 -7.69
CA PRO A 239 4.35 1.16 -9.13
C PRO A 239 2.87 1.22 -9.51
N GLY A 240 1.95 1.02 -8.56
CA GLY A 240 0.52 1.01 -8.81
C GLY A 240 -0.06 -0.26 -9.41
N GLY A 241 -1.32 -0.16 -9.84
CA GLY A 241 -2.04 -1.19 -10.60
C GLY A 241 -2.68 -2.29 -9.75
N GLU A 242 -2.95 -3.45 -10.36
CA GLU A 242 -3.63 -4.59 -9.71
C GLU A 242 -2.82 -5.27 -8.60
N ARG A 243 -1.57 -4.83 -8.38
CA ARG A 243 -0.72 -5.41 -7.34
C ARG A 243 -1.26 -5.07 -5.96
N LEU A 244 -1.44 -6.09 -5.13
CA LEU A 244 -1.93 -6.01 -3.74
C LEU A 244 -1.19 -5.01 -2.82
N TYR A 245 0.01 -4.55 -3.20
CA TYR A 245 0.83 -3.57 -2.48
C TYR A 245 1.38 -2.46 -3.39
N GLY A 246 0.68 -2.15 -4.47
CA GLY A 246 1.14 -1.21 -5.50
C GLY A 246 1.05 0.26 -5.11
N PHE A 247 0.41 0.63 -4.00
CA PHE A 247 0.12 2.02 -3.63
C PHE A 247 0.61 2.37 -2.23
N CYS A 248 0.73 3.68 -1.97
CA CYS A 248 0.99 4.23 -0.65
C CYS A 248 0.06 5.43 -0.40
N ASP A 249 -0.21 5.76 0.87
CA ASP A 249 -0.91 7.01 1.17
C ASP A 249 0.11 8.14 1.37
N ILE A 250 -0.17 9.30 0.79
CA ILE A 250 0.66 10.49 0.92
C ILE A 250 -0.12 11.56 1.65
N CYS A 251 0.50 12.10 2.70
CA CYS A 251 0.01 13.26 3.45
C CYS A 251 0.93 14.46 3.23
N ALA A 252 0.52 15.44 2.42
CA ALA A 252 1.32 16.62 2.09
C ALA A 252 0.91 17.87 2.87
N PHE A 253 1.92 18.65 3.27
CA PHE A 253 1.78 19.84 4.10
C PHE A 253 2.29 21.08 3.37
N HIS A 254 1.50 22.16 3.44
CA HIS A 254 1.93 23.49 3.05
C HIS A 254 3.04 23.97 3.99
N GLU A 255 3.91 24.89 3.56
CA GLU A 255 5.00 25.43 4.39
C GLU A 255 4.51 26.10 5.69
N GLU A 256 3.28 26.60 5.67
CA GLU A 256 2.59 27.17 6.85
C GLU A 256 2.19 26.11 7.90
N ASP A 257 2.13 24.83 7.52
CA ASP A 257 1.71 23.71 8.38
C ASP A 257 2.90 22.95 9.00
N LEU A 258 4.05 23.60 9.15
CA LEU A 258 5.28 23.00 9.68
C LEU A 258 5.08 22.33 11.05
N GLU A 259 4.41 23.03 11.97
CA GLU A 259 4.12 22.54 13.32
C GLU A 259 3.13 21.37 13.31
N LEU A 260 2.11 21.44 12.45
CA LEU A 260 1.13 20.36 12.28
C LEU A 260 1.83 19.09 11.83
N ARG A 261 2.68 19.19 10.80
CA ARG A 261 3.51 18.10 10.29
C ARG A 261 4.39 17.49 11.37
N ILE A 262 5.11 18.30 12.14
CA ILE A 262 5.99 17.82 13.22
C ILE A 262 5.19 17.01 14.24
N ARG A 263 4.01 17.51 14.63
CA ARG A 263 3.12 16.85 15.58
C ARG A 263 2.63 15.51 15.03
N VAL A 264 2.09 15.49 13.80
CA VAL A 264 1.60 14.26 13.14
C VAL A 264 2.72 13.24 13.06
N ARG A 265 3.90 13.61 12.54
CA ARG A 265 5.05 12.71 12.44
C ARG A 265 5.45 12.13 13.79
N ARG A 266 5.48 12.94 14.86
CA ARG A 266 5.80 12.46 16.21
C ARG A 266 4.80 11.42 16.68
N THR A 267 3.51 11.72 16.56
CA THR A 267 2.42 10.80 16.91
C THR A 267 2.52 9.49 16.14
N GLU A 268 2.80 9.53 14.84
CA GLU A 268 2.93 8.30 14.03
C GLU A 268 4.16 7.46 14.38
N LEU A 269 5.29 8.09 14.70
CA LEU A 269 6.48 7.39 15.20
C LEU A 269 6.23 6.72 16.56
N GLU A 270 5.51 7.40 17.46
CA GLU A 270 5.12 6.84 18.75
C GLU A 270 4.17 5.65 18.59
N ASN A 271 3.15 5.78 17.75
CA ASN A 271 2.22 4.68 17.46
C ASN A 271 2.92 3.48 16.84
N ARG A 272 3.86 3.71 15.92
CA ARG A 272 4.68 2.64 15.34
C ARG A 272 5.52 1.92 16.39
N ARG A 273 6.08 2.66 17.36
CA ARG A 273 6.81 2.05 18.50
C ARG A 273 5.89 1.21 19.38
N LEU A 274 4.70 1.71 19.70
CA LEU A 274 3.70 0.99 20.49
C LEU A 274 3.23 -0.29 19.80
N ARG A 275 2.94 -0.24 18.48
CA ARG A 275 2.59 -1.42 17.67
C ARG A 275 3.71 -2.46 17.65
N ARG A 276 4.98 -2.03 17.59
CA ARG A 276 6.14 -2.95 17.70
C ARG A 276 6.27 -3.59 19.08
N GLN A 277 6.02 -2.82 20.15
CA GLN A 277 6.11 -3.33 21.53
C GLN A 277 4.98 -4.30 21.86
N THR A 278 3.78 -4.04 21.35
CA THR A 278 2.61 -4.91 21.54
C THR A 278 2.65 -6.15 20.62
N GLY A 279 3.61 -6.20 19.69
CA GLY A 279 3.75 -7.23 18.67
C GLY A 279 2.59 -7.21 17.67
N PRO A 280 2.68 -7.96 16.55
CA PRO A 280 1.48 -8.36 15.83
C PRO A 280 0.67 -9.19 16.82
N LEU A 281 -0.36 -8.59 17.43
CA LEU A 281 -1.29 -9.18 18.40
C LEU A 281 -0.75 -10.51 18.98
N GLN A 282 0.10 -10.46 20.01
CA GLN A 282 0.53 -11.69 20.73
C GLN A 282 -0.65 -12.49 21.31
N ASN A 283 -1.88 -11.97 21.19
CA ASN A 283 -3.14 -12.60 21.53
C ASN A 283 -3.82 -13.34 20.36
N GLU A 284 -3.23 -13.44 19.16
CA GLU A 284 -3.66 -14.46 18.21
C GLU A 284 -2.97 -15.79 18.56
N PRO A 285 -3.69 -16.79 19.12
CA PRO A 285 -3.11 -18.09 19.45
C PRO A 285 -2.47 -18.77 18.23
N THR A 286 -2.89 -18.41 17.01
CA THR A 286 -2.35 -18.86 15.74
C THR A 286 -0.86 -18.54 15.59
N PHE A 287 -0.43 -17.32 15.91
CA PHE A 287 0.96 -16.87 15.70
C PHE A 287 1.92 -17.50 16.73
N ARG A 288 1.48 -17.66 17.98
CA ARG A 288 2.26 -18.29 19.04
C ARG A 288 2.49 -19.78 18.78
N ASN A 289 1.44 -20.48 18.32
CA ASN A 289 1.53 -21.90 17.97
C ASN A 289 2.39 -22.16 16.71
N LEU A 290 2.40 -21.25 15.74
CA LEU A 290 3.31 -21.29 14.59
C LEU A 290 4.75 -21.00 14.99
N ALA A 291 4.97 -20.02 15.87
CA ALA A 291 6.30 -19.63 16.31
C ALA A 291 6.99 -20.70 17.19
N GLU A 292 6.23 -21.32 18.10
CA GLU A 292 6.76 -22.32 19.04
C GLU A 292 6.86 -23.73 18.43
N GLY A 293 6.11 -24.04 17.36
CA GLY A 293 6.09 -25.36 16.73
C GLY A 293 6.88 -25.52 15.42
N GLN A 294 7.04 -24.46 14.61
CA GLN A 294 7.54 -24.60 13.22
C GLN A 294 8.81 -23.79 12.89
N ILE A 295 9.22 -22.86 13.74
CA ILE A 295 10.41 -22.03 13.47
C ILE A 295 11.73 -22.84 13.44
N PRO A 296 11.97 -23.82 14.33
CA PRO A 296 13.24 -24.58 14.30
C PRO A 296 13.40 -25.45 13.03
N SER A 297 12.31 -26.07 12.55
CA SER A 297 12.32 -26.88 11.33
C SER A 297 12.47 -26.00 10.08
N HIS A 298 11.73 -24.87 10.00
CA HIS A 298 11.84 -23.94 8.86
C HIS A 298 13.20 -23.25 8.77
N ARG A 299 13.86 -22.94 9.89
CA ARG A 299 15.19 -22.32 9.87
C ARG A 299 16.24 -23.24 9.22
N THR A 300 16.05 -24.55 9.36
CA THR A 300 16.93 -25.58 8.77
C THR A 300 16.63 -25.76 7.27
N GLU A 301 15.36 -25.76 6.88
CA GLU A 301 14.94 -25.87 5.47
C GLU A 301 15.29 -24.61 4.66
N VAL A 302 15.11 -23.41 5.23
CA VAL A 302 15.46 -22.15 4.57
C VAL A 302 16.97 -22.00 4.41
N ALA A 303 17.78 -22.43 5.38
CA ALA A 303 19.23 -22.47 5.26
C ALA A 303 19.72 -23.38 4.12
N ASN A 304 19.00 -24.48 3.86
CA ASN A 304 19.27 -25.40 2.76
C ASN A 304 18.70 -24.94 1.41
N ALA A 305 17.75 -23.99 1.40
CA ALA A 305 17.05 -23.53 0.20
C ALA A 305 17.53 -22.16 -0.33
N VAL A 306 18.48 -21.49 0.35
CA VAL A 306 19.20 -20.36 -0.27
C VAL A 306 20.06 -20.96 -1.39
N PRO A 307 19.87 -20.57 -2.67
CA PRO A 307 20.71 -21.09 -3.74
C PRO A 307 22.17 -20.77 -3.42
N ASP A 308 23.04 -21.78 -3.38
CA ASP A 308 24.50 -21.62 -3.14
C ASP A 308 25.10 -20.49 -3.98
N SER A 309 24.52 -20.22 -5.16
CA SER A 309 24.88 -19.12 -6.06
C SER A 309 24.82 -17.71 -5.44
N ILE A 310 23.84 -17.42 -4.56
CA ILE A 310 23.68 -16.09 -3.96
C ILE A 310 24.67 -15.91 -2.81
N THR A 311 24.76 -16.90 -1.92
CA THR A 311 25.74 -16.90 -0.83
C THR A 311 27.15 -16.84 -1.39
N SER A 312 27.47 -17.68 -2.39
CA SER A 312 28.76 -17.67 -3.09
C SER A 312 29.04 -16.35 -3.82
N ALA A 313 28.04 -15.72 -4.45
CA ALA A 313 28.23 -14.41 -5.08
C ALA A 313 28.56 -13.31 -4.05
N MET A 314 27.91 -13.34 -2.89
CA MET A 314 28.15 -12.39 -1.81
C MET A 314 29.48 -12.63 -1.10
N ASP A 315 29.88 -13.88 -0.91
CA ASP A 315 31.20 -14.23 -0.36
C ASP A 315 32.31 -13.80 -1.31
N ARG A 316 32.14 -13.99 -2.62
CA ARG A 316 33.06 -13.46 -3.64
C ARG A 316 33.15 -11.94 -3.62
N LEU A 317 32.03 -11.24 -3.44
CA LEU A 317 32.02 -9.78 -3.34
C LEU A 317 32.78 -9.29 -2.09
N THR A 318 32.53 -9.94 -0.94
CA THR A 318 33.18 -9.61 0.33
C THR A 318 34.68 -9.90 0.26
N ALA A 319 35.06 -11.02 -0.35
CA ALA A 319 36.46 -11.37 -0.60
C ALA A 319 37.14 -10.37 -1.54
N ALA A 320 36.49 -9.96 -2.63
CA ALA A 320 37.02 -8.98 -3.58
C ALA A 320 37.22 -7.61 -2.92
N LEU A 321 36.27 -7.14 -2.11
CA LEU A 321 36.40 -5.89 -1.34
C LEU A 321 37.55 -5.97 -0.33
N ALA A 322 37.72 -7.12 0.34
CA ALA A 322 38.80 -7.34 1.30
C ALA A 322 40.19 -7.48 0.62
N GLU A 323 40.24 -8.02 -0.59
CA GLU A 323 41.46 -8.13 -1.39
C GLU A 323 41.89 -6.77 -1.95
N GLU A 324 40.95 -5.98 -2.46
CA GLU A 324 41.23 -4.63 -2.93
C GLU A 324 41.65 -3.68 -1.80
N ALA A 325 41.04 -3.81 -0.61
CA ALA A 325 41.49 -3.09 0.58
C ALA A 325 42.95 -3.45 0.95
N ARG A 326 43.33 -4.73 0.82
CA ARG A 326 44.72 -5.19 1.03
C ARG A 326 45.68 -4.65 -0.05
N HIS A 327 45.26 -4.64 -1.32
CA HIS A 327 46.07 -4.10 -2.41
C HIS A 327 46.38 -2.61 -2.20
N ARG A 328 45.37 -1.82 -1.78
CA ARG A 328 45.56 -0.40 -1.44
C ARG A 328 46.43 -0.17 -0.21
N ALA A 329 46.32 -1.03 0.80
CA ALA A 329 47.22 -0.98 1.96
C ALA A 329 48.68 -1.26 1.55
N ALA A 330 48.91 -2.18 0.61
CA ALA A 330 50.23 -2.49 0.07
C ALA A 330 50.78 -1.36 -0.82
N GLU A 331 49.96 -0.77 -1.71
CA GLU A 331 50.33 0.39 -2.52
C GLU A 331 50.63 1.62 -1.66
N ALA A 332 49.85 1.84 -0.59
CA ALA A 332 50.12 2.89 0.39
C ALA A 332 51.44 2.66 1.14
N GLY A 333 51.88 1.41 1.29
CA GLY A 333 53.19 1.04 1.84
C GLY A 333 54.36 1.35 0.91
N GLN A 334 54.17 1.26 -0.41
CA GLN A 334 55.23 1.51 -1.40
C GLN A 334 55.44 3.01 -1.72
N LEU A 335 54.44 3.86 -1.46
CA LEU A 335 54.52 5.32 -1.63
C LEU A 335 55.07 6.07 -0.39
N GLN A 336 55.63 5.36 0.59
CA GLN A 336 56.19 5.96 1.80
C GLN A 336 57.53 6.68 1.55
N ARG A 337 57.48 7.88 0.97
CA ARG A 337 58.28 8.94 1.59
C ARG A 337 57.56 9.33 2.87
N PRO A 338 58.18 9.26 4.05
CA PRO A 338 57.55 9.68 5.29
C PRO A 338 57.21 11.16 5.15
N LEU A 339 55.94 11.46 4.87
CA LEU A 339 55.42 12.81 5.01
C LEU A 339 55.58 13.15 6.49
N SER A 340 56.34 14.21 6.76
CA SER A 340 56.50 14.74 8.11
C SER A 340 55.11 14.98 8.69
N ALA A 341 54.93 14.72 9.99
CA ALA A 341 53.67 14.98 10.70
C ALA A 341 53.19 16.45 10.59
N ASN A 342 54.09 17.36 10.16
CA ASN A 342 53.80 18.76 9.91
C ASN A 342 53.36 19.08 8.47
N ASP A 343 53.29 18.10 7.56
CA ASP A 343 52.83 18.32 6.19
C ASP A 343 51.29 18.54 6.17
N PRO A 344 50.80 19.69 5.68
CA PRO A 344 49.37 19.95 5.54
C PRO A 344 48.62 18.83 4.79
N GLN A 345 49.28 18.15 3.84
CA GLN A 345 48.69 17.04 3.08
C GLN A 345 48.43 15.81 3.95
N TYR A 346 49.22 15.58 5.01
CA TYR A 346 49.00 14.46 5.93
C TYR A 346 47.67 14.61 6.67
N SER A 347 47.38 15.81 7.18
CA SER A 347 46.12 16.11 7.87
C SER A 347 44.89 15.97 6.95
N LEU A 348 45.03 16.35 5.68
CA LEU A 348 43.96 16.30 4.68
C LEU A 348 43.67 14.86 4.23
N ARG A 349 44.72 14.03 4.14
CA ARG A 349 44.59 12.59 3.90
C ARG A 349 43.89 11.88 5.06
N GLN A 350 44.29 12.15 6.31
CA GLN A 350 43.64 11.56 7.48
C GLN A 350 42.15 11.93 7.57
N ARG A 351 41.78 13.19 7.25
CA ARG A 351 40.37 13.60 7.19
C ARG A 351 39.59 12.83 6.13
N ARG A 352 40.15 12.69 4.92
CA ARG A 352 39.52 11.91 3.84
C ARG A 352 39.37 10.43 4.19
N GLU A 353 40.37 9.82 4.84
CA GLU A 353 40.31 8.43 5.29
C GLU A 353 39.24 8.24 6.38
N ALA A 354 39.11 9.20 7.32
CA ALA A 354 38.06 9.19 8.32
C ALA A 354 36.65 9.36 7.70
N GLU A 355 36.47 10.32 6.79
CA GLU A 355 35.22 10.55 6.06
C GLU A 355 34.81 9.33 5.22
N LEU A 356 35.78 8.67 4.55
CA LEU A 356 35.52 7.44 3.80
C LEU A 356 35.14 6.29 4.72
N SER A 357 35.82 6.14 5.86
CA SER A 357 35.52 5.10 6.85
C SER A 357 34.11 5.27 7.43
N GLU A 358 33.74 6.51 7.79
CA GLU A 358 32.40 6.83 8.28
C GLU A 358 31.33 6.60 7.20
N SER A 359 31.60 7.02 5.95
CA SER A 359 30.71 6.77 4.82
C SER A 359 30.52 5.27 4.56
N LEU A 360 31.58 4.47 4.65
CA LEU A 360 31.51 3.01 4.49
C LEU A 360 30.73 2.33 5.62
N ALA A 361 30.93 2.78 6.87
CA ALA A 361 30.18 2.28 8.02
C ALA A 361 28.68 2.58 7.87
N ASN A 362 28.32 3.81 7.51
CA ASN A 362 26.93 4.21 7.28
C ASN A 362 26.27 3.39 6.15
N LYS A 363 27.00 3.18 5.03
CA LYS A 363 26.50 2.34 3.92
C LYS A 363 26.35 0.87 4.32
N THR A 364 27.24 0.36 5.17
CA THR A 364 27.14 -1.01 5.68
C THR A 364 25.88 -1.20 6.53
N VAL A 365 25.58 -0.25 7.42
CA VAL A 365 24.36 -0.27 8.23
C VAL A 365 23.11 -0.19 7.35
N GLU A 366 23.12 0.67 6.32
CA GLU A 366 22.04 0.81 5.35
C GLU A 366 21.78 -0.51 4.59
N LEU A 367 22.85 -1.19 4.15
CA LEU A 367 22.75 -2.50 3.49
C LEU A 367 22.22 -3.60 4.42
N GLN A 368 22.65 -3.61 5.69
CA GLN A 368 22.12 -4.54 6.69
C GLN A 368 20.62 -4.30 6.95
N ALA A 369 20.19 -3.04 7.00
CA ALA A 369 18.78 -2.69 7.15
C ALA A 369 17.96 -3.13 5.92
N LEU A 370 18.46 -2.89 4.71
CA LEU A 370 17.82 -3.35 3.47
C LEU A 370 17.73 -4.88 3.43
N ARG A 371 18.78 -5.59 3.82
CA ARG A 371 18.77 -7.06 3.90
C ARG A 371 17.70 -7.56 4.88
N ALA A 372 17.70 -7.02 6.10
CA ALA A 372 16.70 -7.39 7.11
C ALA A 372 15.28 -7.13 6.60
N HIS A 373 15.06 -6.03 5.88
CA HIS A 373 13.77 -5.70 5.31
C HIS A 373 13.34 -6.68 4.21
N VAL A 374 14.24 -7.04 3.29
CA VAL A 374 13.97 -8.04 2.25
C VAL A 374 13.65 -9.42 2.86
N GLU A 375 14.38 -9.81 3.91
CA GLU A 375 14.09 -11.05 4.64
C GLU A 375 12.71 -11.02 5.30
N ILE A 376 12.33 -9.92 5.95
CA ILE A 376 11.00 -9.75 6.55
C ILE A 376 9.89 -9.85 5.50
N GLU A 377 10.04 -9.16 4.37
CA GLU A 377 9.06 -9.22 3.27
C GLU A 377 8.94 -10.63 2.68
N ARG A 378 10.05 -11.34 2.53
CA ARG A 378 10.04 -12.75 2.11
C ARG A 378 9.25 -13.60 3.11
N TYR A 379 9.49 -13.45 4.41
CA TYR A 379 8.76 -14.20 5.44
C TYR A 379 7.27 -13.87 5.40
N ARG A 380 6.90 -12.60 5.23
CA ARG A 380 5.50 -12.17 5.10
C ARG A 380 4.80 -12.86 3.92
N LEU A 381 5.41 -12.82 2.73
CA LEU A 381 4.89 -13.48 1.54
C LEU A 381 4.78 -15.01 1.72
N GLN A 382 5.74 -15.62 2.42
CA GLN A 382 5.73 -17.06 2.69
C GLN A 382 4.59 -17.46 3.64
N VAL A 383 4.31 -16.67 4.68
CA VAL A 383 3.16 -16.89 5.56
C VAL A 383 1.84 -16.75 4.79
N GLN A 384 1.72 -15.72 3.94
CA GLN A 384 0.54 -15.53 3.09
C GLN A 384 0.30 -16.70 2.14
N LEU A 385 1.38 -17.21 1.53
CA LEU A 385 1.31 -18.37 0.65
C LEU A 385 0.81 -19.61 1.42
N GLN A 386 1.33 -19.87 2.61
CA GLN A 386 0.89 -21.01 3.44
C GLN A 386 -0.59 -20.91 3.83
N ASP A 387 -1.07 -19.72 4.17
CA ASP A 387 -2.47 -19.52 4.52
C ASP A 387 -3.40 -19.72 3.31
N GLN A 388 -2.98 -19.27 2.12
CA GLN A 388 -3.74 -19.51 0.89
C GLN A 388 -3.72 -21.00 0.49
N GLU A 389 -2.58 -21.69 0.62
CA GLU A 389 -2.50 -23.13 0.38
C GLU A 389 -3.42 -23.93 1.31
N LYS A 390 -3.51 -23.55 2.60
CA LYS A 390 -4.48 -24.15 3.53
C LYS A 390 -5.93 -23.93 3.10
N ARG A 391 -6.26 -22.73 2.60
CA ARG A 391 -7.61 -22.41 2.11
C ARG A 391 -7.97 -23.21 0.86
N VAL A 392 -7.05 -23.29 -0.09
CA VAL A 392 -7.19 -24.13 -1.29
C VAL A 392 -7.48 -25.57 -0.88
N SER A 393 -6.68 -26.13 0.04
CA SER A 393 -6.88 -27.48 0.56
C SER A 393 -8.23 -27.68 1.28
N ALA A 394 -8.68 -26.69 2.06
CA ALA A 394 -9.99 -26.75 2.72
C ALA A 394 -11.16 -26.75 1.71
N LYS A 395 -11.08 -25.91 0.67
CA LYS A 395 -12.08 -25.87 -0.42
C LYS A 395 -12.08 -27.17 -1.22
N GLU A 396 -10.92 -27.75 -1.52
CA GLU A 396 -10.81 -29.06 -2.17
C GLU A 396 -11.49 -30.15 -1.34
N ALA A 397 -11.28 -30.17 -0.02
CA ALA A 397 -11.92 -31.13 0.88
C ALA A 397 -13.46 -30.97 0.89
N GLU A 398 -13.96 -29.74 0.86
CA GLU A 398 -15.40 -29.45 0.77
C GLU A 398 -16.01 -29.93 -0.56
N ILE A 399 -15.33 -29.65 -1.69
CA ILE A 399 -15.73 -30.14 -3.01
C ILE A 399 -15.77 -31.68 -3.03
N GLN A 400 -14.77 -32.36 -2.45
CA GLN A 400 -14.73 -33.82 -2.37
C GLN A 400 -15.89 -34.37 -1.53
N LYS A 401 -16.23 -33.72 -0.42
CA LYS A 401 -17.39 -34.08 0.42
C LYS A 401 -18.70 -33.95 -0.36
N LEU A 402 -18.90 -32.84 -1.08
CA LEU A 402 -20.09 -32.63 -1.91
C LEU A 402 -20.19 -33.66 -3.04
N HIS A 403 -19.08 -34.00 -3.70
CA HIS A 403 -19.05 -35.10 -4.68
C HIS A 403 -19.36 -36.47 -4.08
N GLY A 404 -19.00 -36.71 -2.81
CA GLY A 404 -19.40 -37.91 -2.05
C GLY A 404 -20.92 -37.98 -1.89
N LEU A 405 -21.53 -36.91 -1.36
CA LEU A 405 -22.97 -36.82 -1.16
C LEU A 405 -23.76 -36.99 -2.46
N VAL A 406 -23.31 -36.35 -3.55
CA VAL A 406 -23.95 -36.50 -4.87
C VAL A 406 -23.88 -37.96 -5.35
N ARG A 407 -22.76 -38.67 -5.15
CA ARG A 407 -22.63 -40.09 -5.51
C ARG A 407 -23.55 -40.98 -4.67
N GLU A 408 -23.64 -40.73 -3.36
CA GLU A 408 -24.54 -41.47 -2.45
C GLU A 408 -26.01 -41.29 -2.85
N LEU A 409 -26.44 -40.06 -3.15
CA LEU A 409 -27.80 -39.77 -3.62
C LEU A 409 -28.12 -40.48 -4.94
N ILE A 410 -27.15 -40.58 -5.87
CA ILE A 410 -27.31 -41.32 -7.12
C ILE A 410 -27.39 -42.83 -6.87
N ALA A 411 -26.56 -43.36 -5.96
CA ALA A 411 -26.53 -44.78 -5.63
C ALA A 411 -27.80 -45.24 -4.91
N ASP A 412 -28.27 -44.50 -3.90
CA ASP A 412 -29.53 -44.80 -3.18
C ASP A 412 -30.74 -44.80 -4.13
N ARG A 413 -30.72 -43.94 -5.14
CA ARG A 413 -31.75 -43.94 -6.19
C ARG A 413 -31.68 -45.18 -7.09
N SER A 414 -30.47 -45.63 -7.41
CA SER A 414 -30.24 -46.79 -8.26
C SER A 414 -30.57 -48.11 -7.55
N SER A 415 -30.49 -48.17 -6.22
CA SER A 415 -30.81 -49.36 -5.43
C SER A 415 -32.28 -49.50 -5.07
N ARG A 416 -33.04 -48.39 -4.96
CA ARG A 416 -34.48 -48.40 -4.63
C ARG A 416 -35.41 -48.78 -5.80
N THR A 417 -34.86 -49.18 -6.95
CA THR A 417 -35.63 -49.66 -8.10
C THR A 417 -35.48 -51.17 -8.26
N PRO A 418 -36.22 -51.97 -7.46
CA PRO A 418 -36.92 -53.11 -8.06
C PRO A 418 -38.17 -53.52 -7.27
N SER A 419 -39.29 -52.78 -7.35
CA SER A 419 -40.67 -53.30 -7.21
C SER A 419 -41.68 -52.15 -7.03
N GLY A 420 -42.31 -51.72 -8.12
CA GLY A 420 -43.72 -51.31 -8.19
C GLY A 420 -44.29 -50.15 -7.36
N ALA A 421 -43.61 -49.59 -6.36
CA ALA A 421 -44.14 -48.48 -5.58
C ALA A 421 -43.79 -47.16 -6.28
N ILE A 422 -44.81 -46.51 -6.86
CA ILE A 422 -44.73 -45.18 -7.45
C ILE A 422 -44.29 -44.21 -6.34
N GLN A 423 -43.02 -43.79 -6.35
CA GLN A 423 -42.59 -42.61 -5.60
C GLN A 423 -43.43 -41.43 -6.09
N SER A 424 -43.95 -40.63 -5.16
CA SER A 424 -44.76 -39.48 -5.53
C SER A 424 -43.94 -38.56 -6.43
N GLU A 425 -44.56 -38.04 -7.49
CA GLU A 425 -43.89 -37.15 -8.45
C GLU A 425 -43.27 -35.90 -7.77
N SER A 426 -43.81 -35.55 -6.59
CA SER A 426 -43.28 -34.55 -5.66
C SER A 426 -41.87 -34.87 -5.17
N GLU A 427 -41.63 -36.07 -4.62
CA GLU A 427 -40.32 -36.46 -4.07
C GLU A 427 -39.24 -36.45 -5.16
N ILE A 428 -39.58 -36.89 -6.38
CA ILE A 428 -38.67 -36.85 -7.52
C ILE A 428 -38.33 -35.41 -7.91
N ARG A 429 -39.28 -34.48 -7.78
CA ARG A 429 -39.08 -33.06 -8.09
C ARG A 429 -38.17 -32.41 -7.05
N ASP A 430 -38.40 -32.66 -5.77
CA ASP A 430 -37.61 -32.07 -4.69
C ASP A 430 -36.15 -32.53 -4.74
N LEU A 431 -35.92 -33.83 -4.95
CA LEU A 431 -34.56 -34.37 -5.14
C LEU A 431 -33.85 -33.81 -6.37
N LYS A 432 -34.57 -33.54 -7.47
CA LYS A 432 -34.00 -32.87 -8.65
C LYS A 432 -33.57 -31.43 -8.32
N ILE A 433 -34.34 -30.71 -7.51
CA ILE A 433 -34.00 -29.35 -7.07
C ILE A 433 -32.75 -29.38 -6.20
N GLU A 434 -32.68 -30.28 -5.21
CA GLU A 434 -31.49 -30.44 -4.35
C GLU A 434 -30.24 -30.80 -5.15
N LEU A 435 -30.34 -31.72 -6.12
CA LEU A 435 -29.23 -32.07 -6.99
C LEU A 435 -28.75 -30.88 -7.85
N ILE A 436 -29.67 -30.07 -8.36
CA ILE A 436 -29.33 -28.86 -9.13
C ILE A 436 -28.64 -27.83 -8.23
N GLN A 437 -29.12 -27.64 -7.00
CA GLN A 437 -28.49 -26.73 -6.04
C GLN A 437 -27.08 -27.19 -5.65
N ALA A 438 -26.90 -28.48 -5.34
CA ALA A 438 -25.58 -29.05 -5.05
C ALA A 438 -24.60 -28.88 -6.21
N LYS A 439 -25.05 -29.10 -7.45
CA LYS A 439 -24.21 -28.88 -8.66
C LYS A 439 -23.81 -27.42 -8.82
N LYS A 440 -24.72 -26.47 -8.59
CA LYS A 440 -24.42 -25.03 -8.64
C LYS A 440 -23.38 -24.66 -7.58
N GLU A 441 -23.52 -25.19 -6.37
CA GLU A 441 -22.58 -24.92 -5.28
C GLU A 441 -21.19 -25.50 -5.57
N CYS A 442 -21.09 -26.73 -6.09
CA CYS A 442 -19.82 -27.29 -6.55
C CYS A 442 -19.16 -26.41 -7.63
N ALA A 443 -19.91 -25.91 -8.61
CA ALA A 443 -19.38 -25.05 -9.66
C ALA A 443 -18.87 -23.71 -9.09
N ARG A 444 -19.59 -23.13 -8.13
CA ARG A 444 -19.18 -21.91 -7.40
C ARG A 444 -17.86 -22.13 -6.65
N LEU A 445 -17.75 -23.22 -5.89
CA LEU A 445 -16.54 -23.57 -5.16
C LEU A 445 -15.35 -23.89 -6.08
N GLN A 446 -15.58 -24.53 -7.23
CA GLN A 446 -14.54 -24.78 -8.23
C GLN A 446 -13.99 -23.49 -8.84
N TYR A 447 -14.86 -22.53 -9.14
CA TYR A 447 -14.45 -21.20 -9.60
C TYR A 447 -13.57 -20.52 -8.54
N GLU A 448 -14.06 -20.47 -7.30
CA GLU A 448 -13.33 -19.91 -6.17
C GLU A 448 -11.98 -20.61 -5.89
N LEU A 449 -11.89 -21.93 -6.10
CA LEU A 449 -10.66 -22.69 -5.97
C LEU A 449 -9.64 -22.33 -7.05
N THR A 450 -10.12 -22.10 -8.28
CA THR A 450 -9.29 -21.71 -9.42
C THR A 450 -8.71 -20.30 -9.19
N GLU A 451 -9.53 -19.38 -8.71
CA GLU A 451 -9.09 -18.02 -8.33
C GLU A 451 -8.04 -18.06 -7.21
N SER A 452 -8.29 -18.77 -6.11
CA SER A 452 -7.33 -18.90 -5.00
C SER A 452 -6.03 -19.61 -5.43
N SER A 453 -6.10 -20.56 -6.36
CA SER A 453 -4.92 -21.21 -6.94
C SER A 453 -4.09 -20.24 -7.78
N SER A 454 -4.74 -19.39 -8.57
CA SER A 454 -4.07 -18.34 -9.34
C SER A 454 -3.35 -17.34 -8.43
N GLU A 455 -3.99 -16.90 -7.34
CA GLU A 455 -3.35 -16.04 -6.33
C GLU A 455 -2.09 -16.69 -5.72
N CYS A 456 -2.15 -17.99 -5.42
CA CYS A 456 -0.98 -18.75 -4.93
C CYS A 456 0.17 -18.75 -5.93
N GLU A 457 -0.11 -18.94 -7.22
CA GLU A 457 0.91 -18.92 -8.26
C GLU A 457 1.55 -17.54 -8.41
N GLU A 458 0.76 -16.47 -8.33
CA GLU A 458 1.23 -15.09 -8.36
C GLU A 458 2.14 -14.79 -7.15
N LEU A 459 1.73 -15.19 -5.94
CA LEU A 459 2.55 -15.05 -4.74
C LEU A 459 3.89 -15.82 -4.86
N ARG A 460 3.87 -17.05 -5.39
CA ARG A 460 5.09 -17.83 -5.67
C ARG A 460 5.98 -17.13 -6.68
N TYR A 461 5.40 -16.54 -7.73
CA TYR A 461 6.13 -15.77 -8.73
C TYR A 461 6.78 -14.52 -8.10
N HIS A 462 6.04 -13.79 -7.27
CA HIS A 462 6.57 -12.64 -6.52
C HIS A 462 7.69 -13.03 -5.56
N LEU A 463 7.55 -14.13 -4.82
CA LEU A 463 8.60 -14.62 -3.94
C LEU A 463 9.90 -14.90 -4.72
N LYS A 464 9.79 -15.50 -5.91
CA LYS A 464 10.93 -15.79 -6.80
C LYS A 464 11.56 -14.52 -7.38
N THR A 465 10.73 -13.59 -7.87
CA THR A 465 11.20 -12.42 -8.63
C THR A 465 11.65 -11.26 -7.76
N SER A 466 10.98 -11.03 -6.62
CA SER A 466 11.36 -9.99 -5.65
C SER A 466 12.77 -10.22 -5.09
N LEU A 467 13.14 -11.47 -4.84
CA LEU A 467 14.47 -11.87 -4.38
C LEU A 467 15.54 -11.60 -5.45
N ALA A 468 15.30 -12.03 -6.69
CA ALA A 468 16.25 -11.86 -7.78
C ALA A 468 16.44 -10.39 -8.18
N LEU A 469 15.34 -9.63 -8.31
CA LEU A 469 15.39 -8.22 -8.72
C LEU A 469 15.94 -7.31 -7.62
N ARG A 470 15.59 -7.54 -6.35
CA ARG A 470 16.13 -6.73 -5.24
C ARG A 470 17.61 -7.01 -5.01
N ALA A 471 18.07 -8.26 -5.15
CA ALA A 471 19.49 -8.59 -5.09
C ALA A 471 20.29 -7.97 -6.26
N ALA A 472 19.75 -8.00 -7.48
CA ALA A 472 20.40 -7.41 -8.65
C ALA A 472 20.46 -5.87 -8.57
N ARG A 473 19.39 -5.21 -8.10
CA ARG A 473 19.33 -3.75 -7.96
C ARG A 473 20.25 -3.25 -6.84
N SER A 474 20.29 -3.93 -5.70
CA SER A 474 21.17 -3.55 -4.59
C SER A 474 22.65 -3.69 -4.98
N LEU A 475 23.03 -4.74 -5.73
CA LEU A 475 24.39 -4.88 -6.25
C LEU A 475 24.81 -3.72 -7.16
N ARG A 476 23.95 -3.29 -8.09
CA ARG A 476 24.26 -2.15 -8.96
C ARG A 476 24.44 -0.85 -8.17
N TRP A 477 23.55 -0.61 -7.20
CA TRP A 477 23.59 0.60 -6.37
C TRP A 477 24.82 0.66 -5.45
N VAL A 478 25.28 -0.48 -4.94
CA VAL A 478 26.53 -0.57 -4.15
C VAL A 478 27.76 -0.36 -5.03
N LEU A 479 27.76 -0.91 -6.23
CA LEU A 479 28.93 -0.91 -7.11
C LEU A 479 29.11 0.38 -7.89
N GLU A 480 28.05 1.16 -8.13
CA GLU A 480 28.12 2.38 -8.95
C GLU A 480 28.97 3.50 -8.31
N PRO A 481 28.84 3.84 -7.00
CA PRO A 481 29.70 4.83 -6.36
C PRO A 481 31.15 4.37 -6.27
N ILE A 482 31.37 3.07 -6.02
CA ILE A 482 32.71 2.46 -6.01
C ILE A 482 33.33 2.58 -7.41
N ARG A 483 32.59 2.23 -8.47
CA ARG A 483 33.03 2.44 -9.86
C ARG A 483 33.35 3.89 -10.16
N ARG A 484 32.52 4.85 -9.72
CA ARG A 484 32.79 6.28 -9.94
C ARG A 484 34.09 6.71 -9.27
N LEU A 485 34.28 6.35 -8.01
CA LEU A 485 35.53 6.62 -7.26
C LEU A 485 36.76 5.96 -7.90
N LEU A 486 36.60 4.78 -8.49
CA LEU A 486 37.66 4.08 -9.23
C LEU A 486 37.94 4.73 -10.59
N SER A 487 36.92 5.25 -11.26
CA SER A 487 37.02 5.85 -12.59
C SER A 487 37.51 7.30 -12.58
N THR A 488 37.38 8.02 -11.46
CA THR A 488 38.04 9.30 -11.25
C THR A 488 39.51 9.05 -10.92
N GLY A 489 40.28 8.64 -11.93
CA GLY A 489 41.73 8.54 -11.82
C GLY A 489 42.31 9.88 -11.34
N VAL A 490 43.29 9.80 -10.44
CA VAL A 490 44.06 10.96 -9.98
C VAL A 490 44.54 11.71 -11.23
N PRO A 491 44.23 13.01 -11.38
CA PRO A 491 44.73 13.78 -12.50
C PRO A 491 46.25 13.72 -12.46
N THR A 492 46.85 13.03 -13.42
CA THR A 492 48.30 12.95 -13.55
C THR A 492 48.80 14.38 -13.80
N HIS A 493 49.60 14.89 -12.87
CA HIS A 493 50.23 16.22 -12.91
C HIS A 493 51.33 16.29 -14.01
N GLY A 494 50.99 15.92 -15.24
CA GLY A 494 51.90 15.82 -16.38
C GLY A 494 51.72 16.87 -17.48
N ASP A 495 50.59 17.59 -17.53
CA ASP A 495 50.33 18.57 -18.59
C ASP A 495 49.98 19.95 -18.03
N ARG A 496 51.02 20.67 -17.61
CA ARG A 496 51.10 22.13 -17.74
C ARG A 496 52.51 22.45 -18.22
N ARG A 497 52.69 22.45 -19.55
CA ARG A 497 53.73 23.24 -20.23
C ARG A 497 53.22 24.65 -20.44
#